data_AF-A0A8T3YJV1-F1
#
_entry.id   AF-A0A8T3YJV1-F1
#
_cell.length_a   1.000
_cell.length_b   1.000
_cell.length_c   1.000
_cell.angle_alpha   90.00
_cell.angle_beta   90.00
_cell.angle_gamma   90.00
#
_symmetry.space_group_name_H-M   'P 1'
#
loop_
_entity.id
_entity.type
_entity.pdbx_description
1 polymer ?
#
loop_
_entity_poly.entity_id
_entity_poly.type
_entity_poly.pdbx_seq_one_letter_code
_entity_poly.pdbx_strand_id
1 'polypeptide(L)'
;MSKKYVYPGFKGLAIAVSDSAMRELVKESKTIYDVIEILEFGYDAPRKRKSGVMEKWLDRGKKTFNAVIAKDHHEILKEDCWVLIHFGKFTKRR
;
A
#
# COMPACT_ATOMS: atom_id res chain seq x y z
N MET A 1 -24.87 -13.07 13.52
CA MET A 1 -24.07 -11.84 13.39
C MET A 1 -22.71 -12.22 12.83
N SER A 2 -22.40 -11.89 11.57
CA SER A 2 -21.06 -12.15 11.03
C SER A 2 -20.06 -11.22 11.74
N LYS A 3 -18.93 -11.78 12.17
CA LYS A 3 -17.81 -10.98 12.68
C LYS A 3 -17.30 -10.12 11.52
N LYS A 4 -17.61 -8.82 11.55
CA LYS A 4 -17.00 -7.85 10.64
C LYS A 4 -15.57 -7.62 11.11
N TYR A 5 -14.63 -8.38 10.55
CA TYR A 5 -13.22 -8.08 10.72
C TYR A 5 -12.96 -6.73 10.02
N VAL A 6 -12.63 -5.70 10.78
CA VAL A 6 -12.23 -4.41 10.22
C VAL A 6 -10.79 -4.56 9.76
N TYR A 7 -10.61 -5.02 8.52
CA TYR A 7 -9.30 -5.01 7.89
C TYR A 7 -8.90 -3.57 7.56
N PRO A 8 -7.64 -3.17 7.81
CA PRO A 8 -7.12 -1.92 7.27
C PRO A 8 -7.34 -1.92 5.75
N GLY A 9 -7.99 -0.87 5.26
CA GLY A 9 -8.51 -0.80 3.90
C GLY A 9 -8.28 0.57 3.28
N PHE A 10 -8.40 0.63 1.95
CA PHE A 10 -8.29 1.86 1.18
C PHE A 10 -9.38 1.90 0.11
N LYS A 11 -10.08 3.04 0.00
CA LYS A 11 -11.23 3.22 -0.92
C LYS A 11 -12.28 2.11 -0.81
N GLY A 12 -12.57 1.69 0.42
CA GLY A 12 -13.61 0.69 0.71
C GLY A 12 -13.20 -0.77 0.46
N LEU A 13 -11.97 -1.05 0.02
CA LEU A 13 -11.46 -2.42 -0.15
C LEU A 13 -10.38 -2.72 0.90
N ALA A 14 -10.34 -3.95 1.40
CA ALA A 14 -9.30 -4.42 2.30
C ALA A 14 -7.93 -4.41 1.61
N ILE A 15 -6.85 -4.19 2.37
CA ILE A 15 -5.48 -4.34 1.88
C ILE A 15 -4.90 -5.66 2.38
N ALA A 16 -4.65 -6.58 1.47
CA ALA A 16 -3.79 -7.73 1.67
C ALA A 16 -2.32 -7.32 1.45
N VAL A 17 -1.40 -7.97 2.13
CA VAL A 17 0.04 -7.69 2.02
C VAL A 17 0.73 -8.90 1.42
N SER A 18 1.44 -8.72 0.31
CA SER A 18 2.28 -9.77 -0.25
C SER A 18 3.47 -10.06 0.66
N ASP A 19 4.00 -11.29 0.61
CA ASP A 19 5.18 -11.68 1.40
C ASP A 19 6.39 -10.76 1.13
N SER A 20 6.55 -10.31 -0.11
CA SER A 20 7.63 -9.39 -0.48
C SER A 20 7.45 -8.04 0.21
N ALA A 21 6.25 -7.45 0.12
CA ALA A 21 5.96 -6.17 0.75
C ALA A 21 6.01 -6.26 2.29
N MET A 22 5.63 -7.40 2.88
CA MET A 22 5.75 -7.62 4.32
C MET A 22 7.22 -7.52 4.76
N ARG A 23 8.15 -8.14 4.02
CA ARG A 23 9.59 -8.04 4.31
C ARG A 23 10.10 -6.60 4.22
N GLU A 24 9.60 -5.83 3.26
CA GLU A 24 9.95 -4.42 3.08
C GLU A 24 9.43 -3.55 4.23
N LEU A 25 8.18 -3.77 4.67
CA LEU A 25 7.61 -3.09 5.83
C LEU A 25 8.41 -3.37 7.10
N VAL A 26 8.72 -4.64 7.37
CA VAL A 26 9.52 -5.05 8.54
C VAL A 26 10.91 -4.41 8.50
N LYS A 27 11.59 -4.44 7.35
CA LYS A 27 12.90 -3.81 7.16
C LYS A 27 12.88 -2.32 7.51
N GLU A 28 11.78 -1.64 7.22
CA GLU A 28 11.61 -0.20 7.45
C GLU A 28 10.96 0.13 8.80
N SER A 29 10.64 -0.89 9.62
CA SER A 29 9.88 -0.76 10.87
C SER A 29 8.55 -0.04 10.65
N LYS A 30 7.82 -0.48 9.63
CA LYS A 30 6.55 0.10 9.16
C LYS A 30 5.41 -0.88 9.29
N THR A 31 4.21 -0.32 9.36
CA THR A 31 2.97 -1.06 9.48
C THR A 31 2.05 -0.79 8.31
N ILE A 32 0.97 -1.56 8.21
CA ILE A 32 -0.09 -1.31 7.23
C ILE A 32 -0.76 0.06 7.40
N TYR A 33 -0.71 0.65 8.60
CA TYR A 33 -1.23 2.00 8.84
C TYR A 33 -0.35 3.07 8.18
N ASP A 34 0.97 2.90 8.18
CA ASP A 34 1.87 3.79 7.42
C ASP A 34 1.57 3.70 5.90
N VAL A 35 1.20 2.53 5.41
CA VAL A 35 0.80 2.33 4.01
C VAL A 35 -0.50 3.06 3.71
N ILE A 36 -1.51 2.94 4.55
CA ILE A 36 -2.79 3.66 4.40
C ILE A 36 -2.54 5.17 4.37
N GLU A 37 -1.71 5.67 5.28
CA GLU A 37 -1.36 7.10 5.32
C GLU A 37 -0.73 7.56 3.99
N ILE A 38 0.17 6.77 3.40
CA ILE A 38 0.73 7.07 2.07
C ILE A 38 -0.35 7.06 0.99
N LEU A 39 -1.29 6.12 1.05
CA LEU A 39 -2.35 5.99 0.05
C LEU A 39 -3.37 7.13 0.12
N GLU A 40 -3.70 7.60 1.32
CA GLU A 40 -4.68 8.66 1.58
C GLU A 40 -4.10 10.07 1.38
N PHE A 41 -2.90 10.33 1.90
CA PHE A 41 -2.30 11.66 1.94
C PHE A 41 -1.16 11.86 0.94
N GLY A 42 -0.71 10.78 0.28
CA GLY A 42 0.34 10.85 -0.72
C GLY A 42 -0.13 11.34 -2.08
N TYR A 43 0.83 11.79 -2.88
CA TYR A 43 0.63 12.17 -4.28
C TYR A 43 0.93 10.99 -5.21
N ASP A 44 0.39 11.05 -6.42
CA ASP A 44 0.66 10.01 -7.42
C ASP A 44 2.13 10.05 -7.84
N ALA A 45 2.74 8.87 -7.94
CA ALA A 45 4.10 8.77 -8.43
C ALA A 45 4.20 9.33 -9.87
N PRO A 46 5.31 9.99 -10.23
CA PRO A 46 5.50 10.55 -11.57
C PRO A 46 5.51 9.46 -12.67
N ARG A 47 5.85 8.22 -12.30
CA ARG A 47 5.80 7.06 -13.19
C ARG A 47 4.36 6.57 -13.33
N LYS A 48 3.89 6.42 -14.57
CA LYS A 48 2.63 5.72 -14.83
C LYS A 48 2.82 4.21 -14.63
N ARG A 49 1.89 3.57 -13.93
CA ARG A 49 1.81 2.11 -13.80
C ARG A 49 0.76 1.56 -14.76
N LYS A 50 0.76 0.23 -14.96
CA LYS A 50 -0.28 -0.46 -15.73
C LYS A 50 -1.65 -0.30 -15.06
N SER A 51 -2.73 -0.49 -15.82
CA SER A 51 -4.09 -0.45 -15.29
C SER A 51 -4.25 -1.39 -14.08
N GLY A 52 -5.03 -0.95 -13.09
CA GLY A 52 -5.24 -1.69 -11.84
C GLY A 52 -4.10 -1.61 -10.84
N VAL A 53 -3.00 -0.91 -11.13
CA VAL A 53 -1.88 -0.68 -10.20
C VAL A 53 -1.77 0.80 -9.87
N MET A 54 -1.70 1.12 -8.58
CA MET A 54 -1.51 2.49 -8.09
C MET A 54 -0.20 2.57 -7.30
N GLU A 55 0.49 3.70 -7.44
CA GLU A 55 1.68 4.01 -6.67
C GLU A 55 1.54 5.42 -6.10
N LYS A 56 1.61 5.52 -4.77
CA LYS A 56 1.51 6.78 -4.03
C LYS A 56 2.79 7.05 -3.27
N TRP A 57 3.20 8.31 -3.25
CA TRP A 57 4.40 8.78 -2.58
C TRP A 57 4.03 9.76 -1.47
N LEU A 58 4.67 9.64 -0.31
CA LEU A 58 4.55 10.57 0.80
C LEU A 58 5.93 11.03 1.23
N ASP A 59 6.13 12.34 1.22
CA ASP A 59 7.39 12.95 1.64
C ASP A 59 7.41 13.19 3.15
N ARG A 60 8.52 12.82 3.79
CA ARG A 60 8.83 13.14 5.18
C ARG A 60 10.24 13.68 5.27
N GLY A 61 10.35 15.01 5.30
CA GLY A 61 11.63 15.71 5.25
C GLY A 61 12.39 15.38 3.96
N LYS A 62 13.60 14.81 4.10
CA LYS A 62 14.44 14.42 2.95
C LYS A 62 14.12 13.04 2.37
N LYS A 63 13.20 12.30 2.99
CA LYS A 63 12.83 10.95 2.58
C LYS A 63 11.48 10.98 1.87
N THR A 64 11.32 10.08 0.91
CA THR A 64 10.04 9.77 0.29
C THR A 64 9.76 8.30 0.54
N PHE A 65 8.58 8.03 1.07
CA PHE A 65 8.06 6.68 1.21
C PHE A 65 7.09 6.43 0.06
N ASN A 66 7.11 5.22 -0.50
CA ASN A 66 6.18 4.83 -1.54
C ASN A 66 5.44 3.55 -1.17
N ALA A 67 4.20 3.47 -1.63
CA ALA A 67 3.38 2.27 -1.53
C ALA A 67 2.82 1.97 -2.93
N VAL A 68 2.98 0.72 -3.37
CA VAL A 68 2.43 0.22 -4.63
C VAL A 68 1.39 -0.84 -4.33
N ILE A 69 0.16 -0.61 -4.77
CA ILE A 69 -0.94 -1.56 -4.63
C ILE A 69 -1.50 -1.97 -5.98
N ALA A 70 -1.95 -3.21 -6.09
CA ALA A 70 -2.66 -3.73 -7.26
C ALA A 70 -4.06 -4.19 -6.87
N LYS A 71 -5.06 -3.99 -7.75
CA LYS A 71 -6.37 -4.63 -7.60
C LYS A 71 -6.22 -6.13 -7.80
N ASP A 72 -6.84 -6.90 -6.93
CA ASP A 72 -6.93 -8.35 -7.04
C ASP A 72 -8.22 -8.86 -6.39
N HIS A 73 -8.43 -10.18 -6.41
CA HIS A 73 -9.58 -10.84 -5.83
C HIS A 73 -9.15 -11.83 -4.73
N HIS A 74 -9.73 -11.70 -3.54
CA HIS A 74 -9.43 -12.60 -2.42
C HIS A 74 -10.28 -13.87 -2.51
N GLU A 75 -9.73 -14.95 -3.09
CA GLU A 75 -10.47 -16.18 -3.42
C GLU A 75 -11.24 -16.83 -2.25
N ILE A 76 -10.70 -16.80 -1.03
CA ILE A 76 -11.37 -17.40 0.14
C ILE A 76 -12.57 -16.56 0.60
N LEU A 77 -12.47 -15.23 0.50
CA LEU A 77 -13.50 -14.30 0.97
C LEU A 77 -14.48 -13.92 -0.15
N LYS A 78 -14.13 -14.22 -1.42
CA LYS A 78 -14.90 -13.88 -2.62
C LYS A 78 -15.18 -12.38 -2.74
N GLU A 79 -14.18 -11.57 -2.37
CA GLU A 79 -14.25 -10.10 -2.35
C GLU A 79 -13.04 -9.49 -3.07
N ASP A 80 -13.26 -8.35 -3.71
CA ASP A 80 -12.16 -7.55 -4.29
C ASP A 80 -11.30 -6.96 -3.18
N CYS A 81 -9.98 -6.92 -3.43
CA CYS A 81 -9.03 -6.37 -2.49
C CYS A 81 -7.95 -5.55 -3.20
N TRP A 82 -7.23 -4.79 -2.39
CA TRP A 82 -5.93 -4.27 -2.76
C TRP A 82 -4.86 -5.22 -2.27
N VAL A 83 -3.87 -5.49 -3.10
CA VAL A 83 -2.65 -6.21 -2.70
C VAL A 83 -1.51 -5.21 -2.66
N LEU A 84 -0.90 -5.03 -1.50
CA LEU A 84 0.37 -4.31 -1.37
C LEU A 84 1.49 -5.18 -1.96
N ILE A 85 2.01 -4.73 -3.10
CA ILE A 85 3.06 -5.43 -3.85
C ILE A 85 4.45 -4.85 -3.62
N HIS A 86 4.56 -3.59 -3.17
CA HIS A 86 5.83 -2.97 -2.83
C HIS A 86 5.65 -1.84 -1.80
N PHE A 87 6.58 -1.78 -0.84
CA PHE A 87 6.84 -0.65 0.03
C PHE A 87 8.30 -0.20 -0.13
N GLY A 88 8.50 1.09 -0.35
CA GLY A 88 9.82 1.65 -0.61
C GLY A 88 10.12 2.90 0.19
N LYS A 89 11.41 3.16 0.36
CA LYS A 89 11.94 4.40 0.92
C LYS A 89 13.14 4.85 0.10
N PHE A 90 13.14 6.10 -0.33
CA PHE A 90 14.30 6.72 -0.99
C PHE A 90 14.54 8.14 -0.46
N THR A 91 15.73 8.68 -0.73
CA THR A 91 16.11 10.03 -0.34
C THR A 91 16.13 10.90 -1.57
N LYS A 92 15.46 12.06 -1.53
CA LYS A 92 15.55 13.02 -2.65
C LYS A 92 16.99 13.50 -2.75
N ARG A 93 17.62 13.31 -3.92
CA ARG A 93 18.88 14.02 -4.24
C ARG A 93 18.49 15.46 -4.55
N ARG A 94 19.20 16.41 -3.92
CA ARG A 94 19.08 17.84 -4.22
C ARG A 94 19.61 18.12 -5.63
#